data_AF-A0A7V5C340-F1
#
_entry.id   AF-A0A7V5C340-F1
#
_cell.length_a   1.000
_cell.length_b   1.000
_cell.length_c   1.000
_cell.angle_alpha   90.00
_cell.angle_beta   90.00
_cell.angle_gamma   90.00
#
_symmetry.space_group_name_H-M   'P 1'
#
loop_
_entity.id
_entity.type
_entity.pdbx_description
1 polymer ?
#
loop_
_entity_poly.entity_id
_entity_poly.type
_entity_poly.pdbx_seq_one_letter_code
_entity_poly.pdbx_strand_id
1 'polypeptide(L)'
;MTRIPPPGPHGGDGPRIAAALGLDPARILDLSQTLNPHAPSVASLVADHAEAVVRYPDPSTAVGLLAEVLGVDPARVLLTNGGSEAISLVARTHGGRVLAEPEFGLHPRGDAGPIWRSDPHNPSGRLAPPSLRADVWDEAFYPLATGRWTAGREGIVVGSLTKVFACPGLRLG
;
A
#
# COMPACT_ATOMS: atom_id res chain seq x y z
N MET A 1 23.41 -2.52 29.49
CA MET A 1 22.16 -3.22 29.15
C MET A 1 21.72 -2.77 27.78
N THR A 2 21.54 -3.71 26.87
CA THR A 2 21.09 -3.45 25.50
C THR A 2 19.65 -2.93 25.52
N ARG A 3 19.40 -1.70 25.08
CA ARG A 3 18.06 -1.10 25.12
C ARG A 3 17.34 -1.34 23.80
N ILE A 4 16.31 -2.17 23.82
CA ILE A 4 15.44 -2.37 22.65
C ILE A 4 14.71 -1.04 22.39
N PRO A 5 14.72 -0.53 21.14
CA PRO A 5 14.01 0.70 20.79
C PRO A 5 12.49 0.50 20.92
N PRO A 6 11.72 1.55 21.27
CA PRO A 6 10.27 1.47 21.25
C PRO A 6 9.78 1.25 19.80
N PRO A 7 8.65 0.55 19.60
CA PRO A 7 8.08 0.35 18.27
C PRO A 7 7.79 1.69 17.59
N GLY A 8 8.03 1.76 16.29
CA GLY A 8 7.64 2.89 15.46
C GLY A 8 6.11 2.96 15.25
N PRO A 9 5.62 4.00 14.55
CA PRO A 9 4.21 4.12 14.21
C PRO A 9 3.71 3.04 13.23
N HIS A 10 4.63 2.33 12.57
CA HIS A 10 4.37 1.27 11.60
C HIS A 10 5.36 0.11 11.79
N GLY A 11 5.05 -1.06 11.22
CA GLY A 11 5.97 -2.18 11.19
C GLY A 11 7.17 -1.97 10.25
N GLY A 12 8.18 -2.83 10.37
CA GLY A 12 9.46 -2.74 9.67
C GLY A 12 10.65 -2.41 10.57
N ASP A 13 10.47 -2.54 11.88
CA ASP A 13 11.50 -2.26 12.86
C ASP A 13 12.57 -3.36 12.99
N GLY A 14 12.43 -4.48 12.26
CA GLY A 14 13.32 -5.63 12.32
C GLY A 14 14.81 -5.28 12.29
N PRO A 15 15.31 -4.50 11.30
CA PRO A 15 16.72 -4.09 11.24
C PRO A 15 17.17 -3.27 12.45
N ARG A 16 16.31 -2.38 12.95
CA ARG A 16 16.59 -1.52 14.11
C ARG A 16 16.65 -2.33 15.40
N ILE A 17 15.78 -3.32 15.55
CA ILE A 17 15.79 -4.28 16.67
C ILE A 17 17.01 -5.20 16.58
N ALA A 18 17.36 -5.69 15.39
CA ALA A 18 18.54 -6.52 15.16
C ALA A 18 19.81 -5.80 15.60
N ALA A 19 19.99 -4.56 15.13
CA ALA A 19 21.12 -3.71 15.48
C ALA A 19 21.19 -3.45 16.99
N ALA A 20 20.06 -3.16 17.63
CA ALA A 20 20.02 -3.01 19.08
C ALA A 20 20.51 -4.29 19.77
N LEU A 21 20.02 -5.46 19.38
CA LEU A 21 20.35 -6.75 19.98
C LEU A 21 21.73 -7.32 19.59
N GLY A 22 22.49 -6.65 18.71
CA GLY A 22 23.75 -7.17 18.18
C GLY A 22 23.56 -8.41 17.29
N LEU A 23 22.39 -8.54 16.67
CA LEU A 23 22.03 -9.62 15.77
C LEU A 23 22.21 -9.18 14.31
N ASP A 24 22.53 -10.14 13.45
CA ASP A 24 22.47 -9.96 12.00
C ASP A 24 20.99 -9.74 11.57
N PRO A 25 20.65 -8.61 10.91
CA PRO A 25 19.31 -8.35 10.40
C PRO A 25 18.77 -9.48 9.49
N ALA A 26 19.63 -10.18 8.75
CA ALA A 26 19.23 -11.29 7.89
C ALA A 26 18.71 -12.50 8.67
N ARG A 27 18.97 -12.57 9.97
CA ARG A 27 18.48 -13.62 10.88
C ARG A 27 17.18 -13.25 11.59
N ILE A 28 16.65 -12.05 11.36
CA ILE A 28 15.38 -11.62 11.93
C ILE A 28 14.24 -11.97 10.96
N LEU A 29 13.27 -12.71 11.47
CA LEU A 29 11.97 -12.86 10.83
C LEU A 29 11.07 -11.69 11.25
N ASP A 30 10.96 -10.66 10.40
CA ASP A 30 10.09 -9.52 10.66
C ASP A 30 8.66 -9.80 10.19
N LEU A 31 7.76 -10.07 11.14
CA LEU A 31 6.33 -10.30 10.89
C LEU A 31 5.48 -9.03 11.08
N SER A 32 6.11 -7.87 11.28
CA SER A 32 5.40 -6.60 11.47
C SER A 32 5.02 -5.91 10.16
N GLN A 33 5.57 -6.38 9.03
CA GLN A 33 5.21 -5.90 7.69
C GLN A 33 4.41 -6.95 6.93
N THR A 34 3.26 -6.54 6.41
CA THR A 34 2.42 -7.39 5.56
C THR A 34 2.86 -7.24 4.10
N LEU A 35 3.75 -8.12 3.67
CA LEU A 35 4.25 -8.22 2.29
C LEU A 35 4.01 -9.64 1.76
N ASN A 36 3.97 -9.80 0.44
CA ASN A 36 3.91 -11.12 -0.19
C ASN A 36 5.20 -11.92 0.08
N PRO A 37 5.15 -13.04 0.83
CA PRO A 37 6.35 -13.84 1.09
C PRO A 37 6.83 -14.63 -0.15
N HIS A 38 6.02 -14.69 -1.20
CA HIS A 38 6.31 -15.42 -2.44
C HIS A 38 6.50 -14.50 -3.65
N ALA A 39 6.63 -13.18 -3.44
CA ALA A 39 6.91 -12.28 -4.55
C ALA A 39 8.27 -12.62 -5.19
N PRO A 40 8.36 -12.61 -6.53
CA PRO A 40 9.66 -12.63 -7.19
C PRO A 40 10.45 -11.40 -6.77
N SER A 41 11.76 -11.56 -6.56
CA SER A 41 12.62 -10.41 -6.28
C SER A 41 12.67 -9.48 -7.49
N VAL A 42 12.33 -8.21 -7.28
CA VAL A 42 12.47 -7.15 -8.29
C VAL A 42 13.89 -6.54 -8.33
N ALA A 43 14.80 -6.99 -7.46
CA ALA A 43 16.10 -6.36 -7.28
C ALA A 43 16.97 -6.42 -8.56
N SER A 44 16.94 -7.53 -9.29
CA SER A 44 17.67 -7.66 -10.57
C SER A 44 17.13 -6.67 -11.61
N LEU A 45 15.80 -6.59 -11.76
CA LEU A 45 15.16 -5.64 -12.67
C LEU A 45 15.55 -4.19 -12.36
N VAL A 46 15.59 -3.83 -11.07
CA VAL A 46 16.03 -2.50 -10.63
C VAL A 46 17.50 -2.26 -10.97
N ALA A 47 18.36 -3.25 -10.74
CA ALA A 47 19.78 -3.15 -11.07
C ALA A 47 20.02 -2.97 -12.57
N ASP A 48 19.32 -3.74 -13.40
CA ASP A 48 19.41 -3.68 -14.87
C ASP A 48 18.95 -2.32 -15.43
N HIS A 49 18.09 -1.62 -14.69
CA HIS A 49 17.55 -0.31 -15.06
C HIS A 49 18.05 0.85 -14.19
N ALA A 50 19.14 0.68 -13.44
CA ALA A 50 19.65 1.69 -12.51
C ALA A 50 19.91 3.05 -13.18
N GLU A 51 20.35 3.06 -14.44
CA GLU A 51 20.59 4.27 -15.24
C GLU A 51 19.31 5.09 -15.54
N ALA A 52 18.12 4.57 -15.25
CA ALA A 52 16.88 5.34 -15.41
C ALA A 52 16.78 6.51 -14.42
N VAL A 53 17.48 6.46 -13.29
CA VAL A 53 17.37 7.46 -12.21
C VAL A 53 17.82 8.88 -12.62
N VAL A 54 18.62 9.01 -13.68
CA VAL A 54 19.12 10.31 -14.15
C VAL A 54 18.16 11.02 -15.12
N ARG A 55 17.01 10.40 -15.44
CA ARG A 55 16.01 10.93 -16.36
C ARG A 55 14.69 11.17 -15.64
N TYR A 56 13.94 12.19 -16.09
CA TYR A 56 12.55 12.34 -15.66
C TYR A 56 11.70 11.16 -16.15
N PRO A 57 10.79 10.62 -15.32
CA PRO A 57 9.97 9.47 -15.70
C PRO A 57 8.85 9.89 -16.68
N ASP A 58 8.55 8.99 -17.62
CA ASP A 58 7.30 8.99 -18.37
C ASP A 58 6.43 7.81 -17.89
N PRO A 59 5.29 8.06 -17.24
CA PRO A 59 4.46 7.01 -16.67
C PRO A 59 3.51 6.35 -17.69
N SER A 60 3.43 6.85 -18.93
CA SER A 60 2.36 6.50 -19.89
C SER A 60 2.22 4.99 -20.10
N THR A 61 3.33 4.28 -20.30
CA THR A 61 3.34 2.82 -20.46
C THR A 61 2.86 2.10 -19.20
N ALA A 62 3.34 2.52 -18.02
CA ALA A 62 2.98 1.88 -16.76
C ALA A 62 1.50 2.11 -16.41
N VAL A 63 0.97 3.31 -16.69
CA VAL A 63 -0.45 3.64 -16.57
C VAL A 63 -1.29 2.74 -17.48
N GLY A 64 -0.91 2.58 -18.75
CA GLY A 64 -1.62 1.72 -19.69
C GLY A 64 -1.68 0.26 -19.25
N LEU A 65 -0.54 -0.30 -18.82
CA LEU A 65 -0.47 -1.68 -18.33
C LEU A 65 -1.33 -1.89 -17.08
N LEU A 66 -1.29 -0.96 -16.13
CA LEU A 66 -2.10 -1.06 -14.92
C LEU A 66 -3.60 -0.91 -15.23
N ALA A 67 -3.96 0.01 -16.14
CA ALA A 67 -5.34 0.20 -16.57
C ALA A 67 -5.93 -1.06 -17.24
N GLU A 68 -5.15 -1.73 -18.10
CA GLU A 68 -5.53 -3.01 -18.71
C GLU A 68 -5.80 -4.07 -17.65
N VAL A 69 -4.88 -4.22 -16.69
CA VAL A 69 -4.98 -5.19 -15.60
C VAL A 69 -6.17 -4.92 -14.67
N LEU A 70 -6.49 -3.64 -14.42
CA LEU A 70 -7.64 -3.23 -13.62
C LEU A 70 -8.95 -3.23 -14.41
N GLY A 71 -8.91 -3.34 -15.74
CA GLY A 71 -10.08 -3.28 -16.62
C GLY A 71 -10.75 -1.91 -16.65
N VAL A 72 -9.98 -0.82 -16.57
CA VAL A 72 -10.48 0.56 -16.55
C VAL A 72 -9.84 1.41 -17.65
N ASP A 73 -10.45 2.57 -17.94
CA ASP A 73 -9.85 3.56 -18.84
C ASP A 73 -8.52 4.10 -18.25
N PRO A 74 -7.43 4.22 -19.03
CA PRO A 74 -6.16 4.79 -18.57
C PRO A 74 -6.27 6.17 -17.94
N ALA A 75 -7.22 7.01 -18.38
CA ALA A 75 -7.47 8.33 -17.78
C ALA A 75 -8.03 8.25 -16.35
N ARG A 76 -8.44 7.06 -15.88
CA ARG A 76 -8.90 6.80 -14.52
C ARG A 76 -7.79 6.24 -13.62
N VAL A 77 -6.56 6.12 -14.11
CA VAL A 77 -5.42 5.60 -13.35
C VAL A 77 -4.42 6.71 -13.08
N LEU A 78 -4.04 6.86 -11.81
CA LEU A 78 -3.00 7.76 -11.35
C LEU A 78 -1.98 6.96 -10.54
N LEU A 79 -0.74 6.88 -11.04
CA LEU A 79 0.36 6.28 -10.29
C LEU A 79 0.85 7.24 -9.22
N THR A 80 1.17 6.68 -8.05
CA THR A 80 1.64 7.47 -6.89
C THR A 80 2.87 6.85 -6.25
N ASN A 81 3.57 7.63 -5.43
CA ASN A 81 4.74 7.28 -4.62
C ASN A 81 4.36 6.39 -3.42
N GLY A 82 3.65 5.30 -3.70
CA GLY A 82 3.06 4.36 -2.75
C GLY A 82 1.65 4.76 -2.35
N GLY A 83 0.86 3.78 -1.88
CA GLY A 83 -0.55 4.01 -1.50
C GLY A 83 -0.74 5.08 -0.43
N SER A 84 0.28 5.38 0.39
CA SER A 84 0.24 6.52 1.32
C SER A 84 0.08 7.87 0.61
N GLU A 85 0.73 8.06 -0.54
CA GLU A 85 0.55 9.28 -1.34
C GLU A 85 -0.83 9.30 -1.99
N ALA A 86 -1.33 8.17 -2.52
CA ALA A 86 -2.69 8.07 -3.03
C ALA A 86 -3.73 8.48 -1.98
N ILE A 87 -3.64 7.93 -0.76
CA ILE A 87 -4.50 8.31 0.37
C ILE A 87 -4.38 9.81 0.65
N SER A 88 -3.15 10.33 0.70
CA SER A 88 -2.89 11.74 0.99
C SER A 88 -3.48 12.69 -0.07
N LEU A 89 -3.39 12.34 -1.35
CA LEU A 89 -3.94 13.12 -2.47
C LEU A 89 -5.47 13.15 -2.43
N VAL A 90 -6.10 11.98 -2.27
CA VAL A 90 -7.57 11.88 -2.21
C VAL A 90 -8.10 12.59 -0.96
N ALA A 91 -7.46 12.40 0.20
CA ALA A 91 -7.87 13.06 1.44
C ALA A 91 -7.72 14.60 1.36
N ARG A 92 -6.67 15.14 0.73
CA ARG A 92 -6.51 16.59 0.55
C ARG A 92 -7.54 17.21 -0.40
N THR A 93 -7.97 16.45 -1.40
CA THR A 93 -8.87 16.97 -2.46
C THR A 93 -10.34 16.76 -2.13
N HIS A 94 -10.68 15.68 -1.43
CA HIS A 94 -12.07 15.29 -1.14
C HIS A 94 -12.39 15.26 0.36
N GLY A 95 -11.39 15.35 1.24
CA GLY A 95 -11.58 15.16 2.68
C GLY A 95 -11.98 13.72 3.03
N GLY A 96 -12.75 13.57 4.10
CA GLY A 96 -13.44 12.34 4.43
C GLY A 96 -13.35 11.93 5.89
N ARG A 97 -13.98 10.79 6.16
CA ARG A 97 -14.13 10.24 7.50
C ARG A 97 -14.14 8.72 7.47
N VAL A 98 -13.72 8.13 8.58
CA VAL A 98 -13.98 6.73 8.91
C VAL A 98 -15.21 6.65 9.81
N LEU A 99 -16.03 5.61 9.66
CA LEU A 99 -17.28 5.48 10.43
C LEU A 99 -17.12 4.73 11.75
N ALA A 100 -16.04 3.96 11.90
CA ALA A 100 -15.74 3.20 13.11
C ALA A 100 -14.24 3.00 13.22
N GLU A 101 -13.75 2.93 14.45
CA GLU A 101 -12.39 2.52 14.77
C GLU A 101 -12.41 1.05 15.24
N PRO A 102 -11.32 0.29 15.04
CA PRO A 102 -10.09 0.70 14.37
C PRO A 102 -10.24 0.72 12.84
N GLU A 103 -9.54 1.64 12.17
CA GLU A 103 -9.33 1.67 10.72
C GLU A 103 -7.89 2.13 10.41
N PHE A 104 -7.42 1.95 9.16
CA PHE A 104 -6.05 2.29 8.78
C PHE A 104 -5.70 3.74 9.14
N GLY A 105 -4.61 3.93 9.87
CA GLY A 105 -4.27 5.21 10.51
C GLY A 105 -4.03 6.40 9.57
N LEU A 106 -3.83 6.16 8.27
CA LEU A 106 -3.65 7.24 7.28
C LEU A 106 -4.96 7.76 6.68
N HIS A 107 -6.09 7.06 6.87
CA HIS A 107 -7.38 7.57 6.41
C HIS A 107 -7.77 8.87 7.16
N PRO A 108 -8.58 9.76 6.59
CA PRO A 108 -8.95 11.00 7.25
C PRO A 108 -9.95 10.77 8.40
N ARG A 109 -9.80 11.55 9.49
CA ARG A 109 -10.71 11.58 10.66
C ARG A 109 -11.46 12.92 10.72
N GLY A 110 -12.11 13.28 9.61
CA GLY A 110 -13.00 14.44 9.57
C GLY A 110 -14.40 14.13 10.10
N ASP A 111 -15.21 15.16 10.33
CA ASP A 111 -16.61 15.01 10.76
C ASP A 111 -17.58 14.84 9.57
N ALA A 112 -17.14 15.22 8.37
CA ALA A 112 -17.93 15.21 7.14
C ALA A 112 -17.10 14.76 5.93
N GLY A 113 -17.76 14.63 4.78
CA GLY A 113 -17.14 14.20 3.53
C GLY A 113 -17.28 12.69 3.25
N PRO A 114 -16.54 12.17 2.26
CA PRO A 114 -16.64 10.79 1.81
C PRO A 114 -16.31 9.79 2.93
N ILE A 115 -16.98 8.65 2.90
CA ILE A 115 -16.73 7.52 3.78
C ILE A 115 -15.57 6.70 3.23
N TRP A 116 -14.51 6.58 4.03
CA TRP A 116 -13.33 5.76 3.73
C TRP A 116 -13.45 4.40 4.40
N ARG A 117 -13.04 3.34 3.69
CA ARG A 117 -12.91 1.98 4.22
C ARG A 117 -11.75 1.25 3.57
N SER A 118 -11.03 0.43 4.34
CA SER A 118 -10.13 -0.56 3.76
C SER A 118 -10.83 -1.87 3.43
N ASP A 119 -10.41 -2.53 2.35
CA ASP A 119 -10.80 -3.89 2.02
C ASP A 119 -9.61 -4.71 1.46
N PRO A 120 -9.17 -5.77 2.15
CA PRO A 120 -9.63 -6.20 3.46
C PRO A 120 -9.42 -5.14 4.54
N HIS A 121 -10.28 -5.16 5.55
CA HIS A 121 -10.27 -4.23 6.66
C HIS A 121 -8.95 -4.28 7.44
N ASN A 122 -8.31 -3.15 7.66
CA ASN A 122 -7.09 -3.00 8.46
C ASN A 122 -7.45 -2.48 9.86
N PRO A 123 -7.12 -3.20 10.96
CA PRO A 123 -6.15 -4.30 11.05
C PRO A 123 -6.73 -5.73 11.05
N SER A 124 -8.06 -5.89 10.95
CA SER A 124 -8.70 -7.20 11.19
C SER A 124 -8.46 -8.25 10.09
N GLY A 125 -8.06 -7.85 8.88
CA GLY A 125 -7.90 -8.69 7.69
C GLY A 125 -9.21 -9.18 7.07
N ARG A 126 -10.37 -8.73 7.55
CA ARG A 126 -11.67 -9.22 7.07
C ARG A 126 -12.06 -8.56 5.75
N LEU A 127 -12.47 -9.36 4.77
CA LEU A 127 -13.06 -8.85 3.54
C LEU A 127 -14.41 -8.19 3.80
N ALA A 128 -14.66 -7.08 3.12
CA ALA A 128 -15.91 -6.37 3.13
C ALA A 128 -17.03 -7.22 2.49
N PRO A 129 -18.21 -7.35 3.12
CA PRO A 129 -19.34 -8.01 2.49
C PRO A 129 -19.83 -7.19 1.27
N PRO A 130 -20.46 -7.83 0.26
CA PRO A 130 -20.92 -7.14 -0.95
C PRO A 130 -21.93 -6.01 -0.70
N SER A 131 -22.61 -6.01 0.44
CA SER A 131 -23.56 -4.96 0.85
C SER A 131 -22.88 -3.73 1.45
N LEU A 132 -21.61 -3.81 1.83
CA LEU A 132 -20.90 -2.68 2.42
C LEU A 132 -20.66 -1.61 1.37
N ARG A 133 -20.75 -0.35 1.78
CA ARG A 133 -20.54 0.81 0.92
C ARG A 133 -19.49 1.74 1.53
N ALA A 134 -18.73 2.36 0.66
CA ALA A 134 -17.78 3.44 0.92
C ALA A 134 -17.71 4.30 -0.34
N ASP A 135 -17.31 5.55 -0.17
CA ASP A 135 -17.05 6.47 -1.27
C ASP A 135 -15.59 6.37 -1.73
N VAL A 136 -14.69 6.02 -0.80
CA VAL A 136 -13.27 5.73 -1.06
C VAL A 136 -12.93 4.35 -0.50
N TRP A 137 -12.47 3.45 -1.37
CA TRP A 137 -11.97 2.13 -1.00
C TRP A 137 -10.46 2.10 -1.00
N ASP A 138 -9.87 1.60 0.09
CA ASP A 138 -8.45 1.26 0.17
C ASP A 138 -8.26 -0.24 -0.08
N GLU A 139 -7.81 -0.57 -1.29
CA GLU A 139 -7.58 -1.93 -1.77
C GLU A 139 -6.10 -2.34 -1.68
N ALA A 140 -5.29 -1.70 -0.83
CA ALA A 140 -3.84 -1.96 -0.73
C ALA A 140 -3.47 -3.42 -0.43
N PHE A 141 -4.37 -4.19 0.20
CA PHE A 141 -4.19 -5.61 0.49
C PHE A 141 -5.13 -6.53 -0.30
N TYR A 142 -6.04 -5.98 -1.11
CA TYR A 142 -7.05 -6.76 -1.82
C TYR A 142 -6.45 -7.83 -2.75
N PRO A 143 -5.38 -7.53 -3.53
CA PRO A 143 -4.80 -8.55 -4.40
C PRO A 143 -4.15 -9.69 -3.64
N LEU A 144 -3.57 -9.43 -2.46
CA LEU A 144 -3.01 -10.47 -1.62
C LEU A 144 -4.08 -11.34 -0.97
N ALA A 145 -5.19 -10.74 -0.56
CA ALA A 145 -6.27 -11.46 0.10
C ALA A 145 -7.10 -12.32 -0.86
N THR A 146 -7.18 -11.92 -2.14
CA THR A 146 -8.16 -12.50 -3.08
C THR A 146 -7.55 -13.09 -4.36
N GLY A 147 -6.29 -12.78 -4.67
CA GLY A 147 -5.68 -13.10 -5.96
C GLY A 147 -6.23 -12.28 -7.13
N ARG A 148 -6.97 -11.20 -6.88
CA ARG A 148 -7.54 -10.30 -7.90
C ARG A 148 -7.03 -8.88 -7.73
N TRP A 149 -6.71 -8.20 -8.83
CA TRP A 149 -6.12 -6.86 -8.78
C TRP A 149 -7.02 -5.78 -8.16
N THR A 150 -8.34 -5.95 -8.27
CA THR A 150 -9.33 -5.04 -7.69
C THR A 150 -10.64 -5.76 -7.46
N ALA A 151 -11.48 -5.21 -6.57
CA ALA A 151 -12.87 -5.64 -6.45
C ALA A 151 -13.79 -5.05 -7.55
N GLY A 152 -13.29 -4.12 -8.37
CA GLY A 152 -14.05 -3.50 -9.46
C GLY A 152 -15.19 -2.60 -8.96
N ARG A 153 -14.99 -1.94 -7.82
CA ARG A 153 -16.01 -1.10 -7.18
C ARG A 153 -16.13 0.26 -7.88
N GLU A 154 -17.34 0.81 -7.84
CA GLU A 154 -17.56 2.21 -8.22
C GLU A 154 -16.96 3.17 -7.19
N GLY A 155 -16.64 4.40 -7.62
CA GLY A 155 -16.05 5.44 -6.78
C GLY A 155 -14.54 5.53 -6.89
N ILE A 156 -13.91 6.11 -5.86
CA ILE A 156 -12.46 6.29 -5.79
C ILE A 156 -11.85 5.06 -5.12
N VAL A 157 -10.81 4.50 -5.73
CA VAL A 157 -10.03 3.40 -5.16
C VAL A 157 -8.59 3.86 -5.01
N VAL A 158 -8.04 3.68 -3.81
CA VAL A 158 -6.59 3.80 -3.55
C VAL A 158 -6.02 2.40 -3.39
N GLY A 159 -4.83 2.18 -3.91
CA GLY A 159 -4.20 0.85 -3.93
C GLY A 159 -2.72 0.92 -3.56
N SER A 160 -2.07 -0.24 -3.57
CA SER A 160 -0.63 -0.28 -3.52
C SER A 160 -0.04 -1.57 -4.08
N LEU A 161 0.90 -1.39 -5.00
CA LEU A 161 1.64 -2.49 -5.62
C LEU A 161 2.78 -3.00 -4.73
N THR A 162 3.24 -2.19 -3.75
CA THR A 162 4.41 -2.56 -2.92
C THR A 162 4.24 -3.85 -2.14
N LYS A 163 3.00 -4.20 -1.77
CA LYS A 163 2.70 -5.37 -0.94
C LYS A 163 2.75 -6.63 -1.79
N VAL A 164 2.14 -6.57 -2.98
CA VAL A 164 2.09 -7.67 -3.95
C VAL A 164 3.48 -8.05 -4.45
N PHE A 165 4.30 -7.06 -4.81
CA PHE A 165 5.65 -7.27 -5.32
C PHE A 165 6.75 -7.29 -4.23
N ALA A 166 6.37 -7.25 -2.95
CA ALA A 166 7.29 -7.18 -1.81
C ALA A 166 8.42 -6.13 -1.99
N CYS A 167 8.08 -4.97 -2.55
CA CYS A 167 9.04 -3.92 -2.90
C CYS A 167 8.72 -2.58 -2.21
N PRO A 168 8.61 -2.55 -0.86
CA PRO A 168 8.22 -1.34 -0.13
C PRO A 168 9.15 -0.15 -0.36
N GLY A 169 10.41 -0.37 -0.71
CA GLY A 169 11.38 0.68 -1.01
C GLY A 169 11.18 1.39 -2.36
N LEU A 170 10.51 0.74 -3.34
CA LEU A 170 10.23 1.35 -4.64
C LEU A 170 9.05 2.32 -4.62
N ARG A 171 8.24 2.29 -3.56
CA ARG A 171 7.13 3.23 -3.34
C ARG A 171 6.14 3.27 -4.52
N LEU A 172 5.50 2.14 -4.82
CA LEU A 172 4.54 2.01 -5.92
C LEU A 172 3.08 1.92 -5.40
N GLY A 173 2.29 2.92 -5.75
CA GLY A 173 0.90 3.12 -5.33
C GLY A 173 -0.03 3.12 -6.52
#